data_AF-A0A3D1WUA0-F1
#
_entry.id   AF-A0A3D1WUA0-F1
#
_cell.length_a   1.000
_cell.length_b   1.000
_cell.length_c   1.000
_cell.angle_alpha   90.00
_cell.angle_beta   90.00
_cell.angle_gamma   90.00
#
_symmetry.space_group_name_H-M   'P 1'
#
loop_
_entity.id
_entity.type
_entity.pdbx_description
1 polymer ?
#
loop_
_entity_poly.entity_id
_entity_poly.type
_entity_poly.pdbx_seq_one_letter_code
_entity_poly.pdbx_strand_id
1 'polypeptide(L)'
;MDYKITGYEPAQLFHFFEEVSAIPRGSGNEKGISDFLVAFAKERGLDVYQDEVYNVIIRKPASAGAENAPTVMLQGHIDMVCDKLGSVEHDFTTDGIDLLVKDGVLTANGTTLGADNGIAVALMLTVLDDDSIVHPALECVFTTDEETGLVGAETLDKSQISARTMINLDSEEEGVATVSCAGGVVVTYTCPIAREHKTGSTLTLDISGLLGGHSGSDINLERGNGNLIMARIIDRLMVAGEPAIVSFNGGTKDNAINRECKAVLVYADHAAAEA
;
A
#
# COMPACT_ATOMS: atom_id res chain seq x y z
N MET A 1 23.01 -16.57 1.19
CA MET A 1 22.13 -15.95 2.20
C MET A 1 22.03 -16.91 3.36
N ASP A 2 22.07 -16.43 4.60
CA ASP A 2 21.75 -17.26 5.76
C ASP A 2 20.25 -17.12 6.02
N TYR A 3 19.48 -18.18 5.72
CA TYR A 3 18.02 -18.16 5.84
C TYR A 3 17.58 -18.10 7.31
N LYS A 4 16.68 -17.16 7.62
CA LYS A 4 16.22 -16.86 8.98
C LYS A 4 14.91 -17.57 9.34
N ILE A 5 14.11 -17.95 8.34
CA ILE A 5 12.81 -18.60 8.49
C ILE A 5 12.96 -20.11 8.22
N THR A 6 13.94 -20.72 8.86
CA THR A 6 14.14 -22.18 8.77
C THR A 6 13.24 -22.91 9.79
N GLY A 7 12.69 -24.05 9.38
CA GLY A 7 11.85 -24.90 10.25
C GLY A 7 10.35 -24.54 10.28
N TYR A 8 9.88 -23.65 9.40
CA TYR A 8 8.47 -23.36 9.20
C TYR A 8 7.94 -24.02 7.93
N GLU A 9 6.65 -24.36 7.92
CA GLU A 9 5.98 -25.03 6.79
C GLU A 9 4.88 -24.13 6.21
N PRO A 10 4.70 -24.07 4.88
CA PRO A 10 5.46 -24.79 3.85
C PRO A 10 6.87 -24.22 3.64
N ALA A 11 7.90 -25.08 3.69
CA ALA A 11 9.30 -24.62 3.64
C ALA A 11 9.66 -23.83 2.37
N GLN A 12 9.12 -24.22 1.20
CA GLN A 12 9.37 -23.51 -0.07
C GLN A 12 8.80 -22.08 -0.07
N LEU A 13 7.62 -21.89 0.53
CA LEU A 13 6.99 -20.57 0.63
C LEU A 13 7.89 -19.61 1.39
N PHE A 14 8.38 -20.02 2.56
CA PHE A 14 9.24 -19.18 3.38
C PHE A 14 10.59 -18.94 2.73
N HIS A 15 11.15 -19.94 2.05
CA HIS A 15 12.36 -19.77 1.24
C HIS A 15 12.19 -18.68 0.17
N PHE A 16 11.13 -18.75 -0.65
CA PHE A 16 10.87 -17.73 -1.66
C PHE A 16 10.56 -16.37 -1.05
N PHE A 17 9.86 -16.33 0.08
CA PHE A 17 9.60 -15.06 0.77
C PHE A 17 10.90 -14.38 1.23
N GLU A 18 11.88 -15.15 1.71
CA GLU A 18 13.21 -14.60 2.05
C GLU A 18 13.97 -14.10 0.81
N GLU A 19 13.96 -14.84 -0.30
CA GLU A 19 14.57 -14.41 -1.55
C GLU A 19 13.94 -13.10 -2.07
N VAL A 20 12.61 -13.02 -2.06
CA VAL A 20 11.86 -11.80 -2.44
C VAL A 20 12.19 -10.64 -1.49
N SER A 21 12.24 -10.90 -0.18
CA SER A 21 12.52 -9.88 0.83
C SER A 21 13.95 -9.34 0.75
N ALA A 22 14.89 -10.13 0.25
CA ALA A 22 16.27 -9.70 0.08
C ALA A 22 16.48 -8.76 -1.11
N ILE A 23 15.50 -8.64 -2.01
CA ILE A 23 15.55 -7.76 -3.17
C ILE A 23 14.84 -6.44 -2.81
N PRO A 24 15.52 -5.29 -2.88
CA PRO A 24 14.89 -4.00 -2.70
C PRO A 24 13.81 -3.80 -3.77
N ARG A 25 12.58 -3.49 -3.34
CA ARG A 25 11.40 -3.48 -4.21
C ARG A 25 10.34 -2.45 -3.80
N GLY A 26 10.76 -1.30 -3.28
CA GLY A 26 9.83 -0.20 -3.03
C GLY A 26 9.11 0.25 -4.32
N SER A 27 7.91 0.81 -4.20
CA SER A 27 7.16 1.31 -5.36
C SER A 27 7.99 2.34 -6.17
N GLY A 28 8.08 2.13 -7.47
CA GLY A 28 8.98 2.81 -8.41
C GLY A 28 10.41 2.23 -8.50
N ASN A 29 10.74 1.16 -7.75
CA ASN A 29 12.03 0.45 -7.76
C ASN A 29 11.87 -1.08 -7.98
N GLU A 30 10.98 -1.48 -8.88
CA GLU A 30 10.57 -2.88 -9.06
C GLU A 30 11.44 -3.66 -10.04
N LYS A 31 12.34 -2.99 -10.76
CA LYS A 31 13.14 -3.64 -11.80
C LYS A 31 13.93 -4.85 -11.27
N GLY A 32 14.52 -4.72 -10.08
CA GLY A 32 15.31 -5.80 -9.47
C GLY A 32 14.49 -7.07 -9.22
N ILE A 33 13.30 -6.92 -8.63
CA ILE A 33 12.41 -8.06 -8.38
C ILE A 33 11.81 -8.61 -9.67
N SER A 34 11.47 -7.74 -10.63
CA SER A 34 10.99 -8.15 -11.95
C SER A 34 12.03 -8.96 -12.73
N ASP A 35 13.30 -8.52 -12.75
CA ASP A 35 14.40 -9.25 -13.38
C ASP A 35 14.61 -10.63 -12.71
N PHE A 36 14.49 -10.72 -11.38
CA PHE A 36 14.55 -11.98 -10.64
C PHE A 36 13.44 -12.95 -11.07
N LEU A 37 12.19 -12.48 -11.19
CA LEU A 37 11.07 -13.31 -11.64
C LEU A 37 11.27 -13.83 -13.07
N VAL A 38 11.80 -12.99 -13.96
CA VAL A 38 12.13 -13.37 -15.33
C VAL A 38 13.25 -14.42 -15.38
N ALA A 39 14.29 -14.26 -14.54
CA ALA A 39 15.37 -15.24 -14.43
C ALA A 39 14.84 -16.58 -13.89
N PHE A 40 14.05 -16.54 -12.80
CA PHE A 40 13.40 -17.71 -12.21
C PHE A 40 12.62 -18.52 -13.24
N ALA A 41 11.81 -17.85 -14.06
CA ALA A 41 11.00 -18.51 -15.10
C ALA A 41 11.89 -19.16 -16.18
N LYS A 42 12.89 -18.43 -16.67
CA LYS A 42 13.80 -18.91 -17.72
C LYS A 42 14.62 -20.12 -17.27
N GLU A 43 15.11 -20.12 -16.03
CA GLU A 43 15.85 -21.23 -15.45
C GLU A 43 15.03 -22.52 -15.39
N ARG A 44 13.70 -22.39 -15.25
CA ARG A 44 12.73 -23.50 -15.21
C ARG A 44 12.12 -23.83 -16.56
N GLY A 45 12.52 -23.13 -17.62
CA GLY A 45 11.94 -23.30 -18.96
C GLY A 45 10.46 -22.92 -19.04
N LEU A 46 9.99 -22.05 -18.16
CA LEU A 46 8.64 -21.51 -18.17
C LEU A 46 8.55 -20.36 -19.17
N ASP A 47 7.38 -20.22 -19.80
CA ASP A 47 7.10 -19.08 -20.67
C ASP A 47 6.93 -17.82 -19.82
N VAL A 48 7.57 -16.72 -20.25
CA VAL A 48 7.58 -15.47 -19.49
C VAL A 48 7.48 -14.26 -20.40
N TYR A 49 6.65 -13.31 -20.00
CA TYR A 49 6.49 -11.99 -20.59
C TYR A 49 6.81 -10.93 -19.55
N GLN A 50 7.56 -9.90 -19.95
CA GLN A 50 7.85 -8.71 -19.15
C GLN A 50 7.54 -7.49 -20.01
N ASP A 51 6.80 -6.52 -19.48
CA ASP A 51 6.47 -5.29 -20.20
C ASP A 51 7.39 -4.11 -19.85
N GLU A 52 7.09 -2.93 -20.42
CA GLU A 52 7.91 -1.72 -20.28
C GLU A 52 7.87 -1.11 -18.86
N VAL A 53 6.86 -1.44 -18.05
CA VAL A 53 6.72 -1.00 -16.65
C VAL A 53 7.02 -2.13 -15.67
N TYR A 54 7.70 -3.18 -16.15
CA TYR A 54 8.20 -4.31 -15.36
C TYR A 54 7.14 -5.22 -14.76
N ASN A 55 5.89 -5.18 -15.24
CA ASN A 55 4.96 -6.26 -14.94
C ASN A 55 5.49 -7.57 -15.53
N VAL A 56 5.28 -8.68 -14.84
CA VAL A 56 5.70 -10.01 -15.29
C VAL A 56 4.51 -10.94 -15.38
N ILE A 57 4.46 -11.75 -16.43
CA ILE A 57 3.52 -12.87 -16.56
C ILE A 57 4.33 -14.14 -16.76
N ILE A 58 4.24 -15.10 -15.83
CA ILE A 58 4.87 -16.42 -15.94
C ILE A 58 3.77 -17.46 -16.18
N ARG A 59 3.93 -18.29 -17.21
CA ARG A 59 2.94 -19.31 -17.57
C ARG A 59 3.46 -20.71 -17.30
N LYS A 60 2.70 -21.50 -16.54
CA LYS A 60 2.95 -22.93 -16.29
C LYS A 60 1.85 -23.76 -16.95
N PRO A 61 2.18 -24.74 -17.82
CA PRO A 61 1.20 -25.66 -18.39
C PRO A 61 0.42 -26.40 -17.31
N ALA A 62 -0.76 -26.93 -17.64
CA ALA A 62 -1.53 -27.74 -16.70
C ALA A 62 -0.73 -28.96 -16.23
N SER A 63 -0.86 -29.27 -14.95
CA SER A 63 -0.35 -30.53 -14.37
C SER A 63 -1.11 -31.75 -14.94
N ALA A 64 -0.51 -32.93 -14.78
CA ALA A 64 -1.12 -34.18 -15.22
C ALA A 64 -2.49 -34.42 -14.56
N GLY A 65 -3.52 -34.63 -15.37
CA GLY A 65 -4.90 -34.85 -14.92
C GLY A 65 -5.75 -33.58 -14.81
N ALA A 66 -5.19 -32.40 -15.08
CA ALA A 66 -5.89 -31.11 -15.06
C ALA A 66 -5.87 -30.39 -16.43
N GLU A 67 -5.50 -31.08 -17.52
CA GLU A 67 -5.29 -30.49 -18.85
C GLU A 67 -6.57 -29.91 -19.47
N ASN A 68 -7.74 -30.42 -19.06
CA ASN A 68 -9.04 -29.94 -19.52
C ASN A 68 -9.66 -28.86 -18.60
N ALA A 69 -9.02 -28.55 -17.48
CA ALA A 69 -9.50 -27.51 -16.59
C ALA A 69 -9.20 -26.12 -17.17
N PRO A 70 -10.07 -25.12 -16.96
CA PRO A 70 -9.86 -23.78 -17.50
C PRO A 70 -8.62 -23.12 -16.89
N THR A 71 -7.87 -22.38 -17.70
CA THR A 71 -6.71 -21.59 -17.25
C THR A 71 -7.11 -20.63 -16.13
N VAL A 72 -6.29 -20.57 -15.08
CA VAL A 72 -6.47 -19.68 -13.93
C VAL A 72 -5.33 -18.68 -13.87
N MET A 73 -5.67 -17.42 -13.66
CA MET A 73 -4.71 -16.37 -13.33
C MET A 73 -4.56 -16.28 -11.82
N LEU A 74 -3.33 -16.33 -11.34
CA LEU A 74 -2.97 -15.94 -9.98
C LEU A 74 -2.34 -14.55 -10.08
N GLN A 75 -2.73 -13.62 -9.21
CA GLN A 75 -2.20 -12.25 -9.28
C GLN A 75 -1.83 -11.71 -7.91
N GLY A 76 -0.70 -11.03 -7.87
CA GLY A 76 -0.22 -10.21 -6.77
C GLY A 76 0.66 -9.07 -7.28
N HIS A 77 0.91 -8.06 -6.45
CA HIS A 77 1.84 -6.98 -6.78
C HIS A 77 3.25 -7.25 -6.22
N ILE A 78 4.27 -6.66 -6.85
CA ILE A 78 5.68 -6.92 -6.51
C ILE A 78 6.33 -5.79 -5.75
N ASP A 79 5.72 -4.62 -5.74
CA ASP A 79 6.18 -3.49 -4.94
C ASP A 79 5.82 -3.66 -3.45
N MET A 80 6.28 -2.71 -2.64
CA MET A 80 5.91 -2.62 -1.24
C MET A 80 5.97 -1.18 -0.76
N VAL A 81 5.16 -0.85 0.24
CA VAL A 81 5.34 0.38 1.02
C VAL A 81 6.66 0.34 1.77
N CYS A 82 7.46 1.40 1.60
CA CYS A 82 8.69 1.63 2.34
C CYS A 82 8.46 2.60 3.50
N ASP A 83 8.45 2.10 4.73
CA ASP A 83 8.48 2.92 5.94
C ASP A 83 9.41 2.31 6.99
N LYS A 84 10.01 3.17 7.82
CA LYS A 84 10.96 2.75 8.84
C LYS A 84 10.88 3.61 10.08
N LEU A 85 11.25 3.02 11.22
CA LEU A 85 11.43 3.76 12.46
C LEU A 85 12.56 4.78 12.29
N GLY A 86 12.39 5.98 12.85
CA GLY A 86 13.39 7.05 12.75
C GLY A 86 14.76 6.73 13.36
N SER A 87 14.87 5.65 14.14
CA SER A 87 16.12 5.15 14.72
C SER A 87 16.83 4.09 13.87
N VAL A 88 16.24 3.69 12.72
CA VAL A 88 16.74 2.63 11.85
C VAL A 88 17.39 3.21 10.60
N GLU A 89 18.66 2.87 10.40
CA GLU A 89 19.37 3.12 9.14
C GLU A 89 19.08 1.98 8.17
N HIS A 90 18.46 2.30 7.04
CA HIS A 90 18.05 1.36 6.00
C HIS A 90 17.76 2.17 4.73
N ASP A 91 18.31 1.74 3.59
CA ASP A 91 18.07 2.32 2.28
C ASP A 91 17.25 1.36 1.42
N PHE A 92 15.95 1.60 1.31
CA PHE A 92 15.02 0.77 0.53
C PHE A 92 15.32 0.70 -0.98
N THR A 93 16.27 1.51 -1.49
CA THR A 93 16.69 1.43 -2.89
C THR A 93 17.76 0.38 -3.13
N THR A 94 18.47 -0.05 -2.08
CA THR A 94 19.65 -0.93 -2.19
C THR A 94 19.69 -2.07 -1.17
N ASP A 95 19.08 -1.89 -0.01
CA ASP A 95 19.06 -2.87 1.08
C ASP A 95 17.82 -3.77 1.02
N GLY A 96 18.01 -5.08 1.19
CA GLY A 96 16.92 -6.03 1.42
C GLY A 96 16.37 -5.92 2.85
N ILE A 97 15.16 -6.44 3.07
CA ILE A 97 14.45 -6.36 4.35
C ILE A 97 15.11 -7.26 5.40
N ASP A 98 15.42 -6.68 6.57
CA ASP A 98 15.98 -7.40 7.71
C ASP A 98 14.88 -8.16 8.47
N LEU A 99 14.64 -9.41 8.09
CA LEU A 99 13.60 -10.27 8.66
C LEU A 99 13.93 -10.75 10.08
N LEU A 100 12.91 -10.87 10.93
CA LEU A 100 13.00 -11.48 12.26
C LEU A 100 11.70 -12.21 12.64
N VAL A 101 11.82 -13.32 13.36
CA VAL A 101 10.66 -14.00 13.94
C VAL A 101 10.61 -13.68 15.43
N LYS A 102 9.49 -13.10 15.87
CA LYS A 102 9.25 -12.75 17.27
C LYS A 102 7.94 -13.39 17.73
N ASP A 103 8.03 -14.20 18.77
CA ASP A 103 6.87 -14.86 19.39
C ASP A 103 6.01 -15.66 18.38
N GLY A 104 6.67 -16.27 17.38
CA GLY A 104 6.00 -17.04 16.31
C GLY A 104 5.43 -16.20 15.17
N VAL A 105 5.63 -14.88 15.18
CA VAL A 105 5.20 -13.95 14.13
C VAL A 105 6.41 -13.44 13.37
N LEU A 106 6.36 -13.55 12.04
CA LEU A 106 7.35 -12.95 11.16
C LEU A 106 7.14 -11.43 11.07
N THR A 107 8.20 -10.66 11.24
CA THR A 107 8.20 -9.19 11.13
C THR A 107 9.54 -8.72 10.57
N ALA A 108 9.64 -7.44 10.22
CA ALA A 108 10.91 -6.80 9.86
C ALA A 108 11.49 -6.02 11.05
N ASN A 109 12.81 -5.82 11.03
CA ASN A 109 13.57 -5.12 12.06
C ASN A 109 13.44 -3.60 11.93
N GLY A 110 12.28 -3.08 12.34
CA GLY A 110 12.01 -1.64 12.38
C GLY A 110 11.80 -0.99 11.01
N THR A 111 11.52 -1.80 9.99
CA THR A 111 10.97 -1.39 8.68
C THR A 111 9.60 -2.02 8.47
N THR A 112 8.89 -1.62 7.40
CA THR A 112 7.82 -2.43 6.83
C THR A 112 8.35 -3.80 6.40
N LEU A 113 7.51 -4.83 6.51
CA LEU A 113 7.85 -6.21 6.16
C LEU A 113 7.71 -6.49 4.67
N GLY A 114 6.75 -5.84 4.00
CA GLY A 114 6.38 -6.18 2.63
C GLY A 114 5.71 -7.56 2.49
N ALA A 115 5.07 -8.06 3.56
CA ALA A 115 4.24 -9.26 3.45
C ALA A 115 3.11 -9.05 2.43
N ASP A 116 2.56 -7.84 2.43
CA ASP A 116 1.75 -7.29 1.35
C ASP A 116 2.67 -6.72 0.23
N ASN A 117 2.66 -7.23 -1.01
CA ASN A 117 2.09 -8.52 -1.44
C ASN A 117 3.16 -9.59 -1.67
N GLY A 118 4.31 -9.47 -0.98
CA GLY A 118 5.43 -10.41 -1.08
C GLY A 118 5.06 -11.86 -0.76
N ILE A 119 4.06 -12.11 0.09
CA ILE A 119 3.54 -13.46 0.36
C ILE A 119 2.85 -14.05 -0.87
N ALA A 120 2.07 -13.27 -1.62
CA ALA A 120 1.48 -13.74 -2.87
C ALA A 120 2.55 -14.06 -3.91
N VAL A 121 3.57 -13.22 -4.02
CA VAL A 121 4.73 -13.47 -4.90
C VAL A 121 5.37 -14.81 -4.55
N ALA A 122 5.65 -15.03 -3.26
CA ALA A 122 6.26 -16.27 -2.79
C ALA A 122 5.36 -17.50 -2.97
N LEU A 123 4.04 -17.37 -2.79
CA LEU A 123 3.05 -18.43 -3.07
C LEU A 123 3.04 -18.80 -4.54
N MET A 124 3.01 -17.80 -5.44
CA MET A 124 3.05 -18.04 -6.88
C MET A 124 4.36 -18.72 -7.29
N LEU A 125 5.51 -18.28 -6.77
CA LEU A 125 6.81 -18.93 -7.01
C LEU A 125 6.82 -20.38 -6.52
N THR A 126 6.24 -20.65 -5.35
CA THR A 126 6.10 -22.02 -4.81
C THR A 126 5.30 -22.91 -5.76
N VAL A 127 4.13 -22.46 -6.23
CA VAL A 127 3.31 -23.24 -7.16
C VAL A 127 3.99 -23.41 -8.53
N LEU A 128 4.74 -22.41 -8.99
CA LEU A 128 5.50 -22.49 -10.22
C LEU A 128 6.65 -23.51 -10.13
N ASP A 129 7.31 -23.63 -8.97
CA ASP A 129 8.43 -24.54 -8.72
C ASP A 129 8.00 -25.97 -8.34
N ASP A 130 6.80 -26.15 -7.78
CA ASP A 130 6.33 -27.45 -7.29
C ASP A 130 5.55 -28.24 -8.35
N ASP A 131 6.10 -29.37 -8.79
CA ASP A 131 5.47 -30.30 -9.74
C ASP A 131 4.51 -31.31 -9.08
N SER A 132 4.44 -31.34 -7.74
CA SER A 132 3.55 -32.23 -7.00
C SER A 132 2.12 -31.69 -6.85
N ILE A 133 1.91 -30.40 -7.10
CA ILE A 133 0.62 -29.74 -6.99
C ILE A 133 -0.20 -30.00 -8.26
N VAL A 134 -1.44 -30.46 -8.08
CA VAL A 134 -2.38 -30.57 -9.21
C VAL A 134 -3.04 -29.22 -9.46
N HIS A 135 -2.78 -28.64 -10.62
CA HIS A 135 -3.27 -27.34 -11.05
C HIS A 135 -3.66 -27.32 -12.55
N PRO A 136 -4.62 -26.47 -12.97
CA PRO A 136 -4.88 -26.17 -14.38
C PRO A 136 -3.68 -25.43 -15.00
N ALA A 137 -3.76 -25.03 -16.27
CA ALA A 137 -2.78 -24.07 -16.78
C ALA A 137 -2.84 -22.78 -15.93
N LEU A 138 -1.67 -22.27 -15.55
CA LEU A 138 -1.55 -21.09 -14.69
C LEU A 138 -0.92 -19.94 -15.46
N GLU A 139 -1.48 -18.74 -15.25
CA GLU A 139 -0.87 -17.47 -15.62
C GLU A 139 -0.62 -16.68 -14.32
N CYS A 140 0.60 -16.72 -13.80
CA CYS A 140 0.99 -15.95 -12.62
C CYS A 140 1.38 -14.54 -13.07
N VAL A 141 0.59 -13.55 -12.67
CA VAL A 141 0.72 -12.15 -13.04
C VAL A 141 1.23 -11.35 -11.85
N PHE A 142 2.30 -10.63 -12.09
CA PHE A 142 3.05 -9.86 -11.09
C PHE A 142 3.01 -8.40 -11.53
N THR A 143 2.20 -7.59 -10.85
CA THR A 143 2.00 -6.17 -11.21
C THR A 143 2.94 -5.25 -10.44
N THR A 144 3.29 -4.11 -11.04
CA THR A 144 4.07 -3.04 -10.40
C THR A 144 3.21 -1.88 -9.90
N ASP A 145 3.77 -1.13 -8.97
CA ASP A 145 3.29 0.17 -8.49
C ASP A 145 1.80 0.17 -8.09
N GLU A 146 1.41 -0.80 -7.25
CA GLU A 146 0.07 -0.86 -6.66
C GLU A 146 -0.10 0.32 -5.68
N GLU A 147 0.87 0.50 -4.80
CA GLU A 147 0.76 1.28 -3.57
C GLU A 147 0.72 2.80 -3.81
N THR A 148 1.11 3.26 -5.00
CA THR A 148 1.11 4.70 -5.35
C THR A 148 0.10 5.08 -6.41
N GLY A 149 -0.42 4.13 -7.20
CA GLY A 149 -1.32 4.48 -8.28
C GLY A 149 -1.87 3.36 -9.15
N LEU A 150 -1.62 2.08 -8.85
CA LEU A 150 -2.05 0.93 -9.66
C LEU A 150 -1.52 0.95 -11.10
N VAL A 151 -0.36 1.56 -11.35
CA VAL A 151 0.14 1.85 -12.71
C VAL A 151 0.38 0.57 -13.49
N GLY A 152 0.96 -0.45 -12.86
CA GLY A 152 1.20 -1.74 -13.49
C GLY A 152 -0.09 -2.40 -13.96
N ALA A 153 -1.12 -2.45 -13.11
CA ALA A 153 -2.42 -3.03 -13.44
C ALA A 153 -3.17 -2.25 -14.55
N GLU A 154 -3.09 -0.90 -14.52
CA GLU A 154 -3.71 -0.05 -15.52
C GLU A 154 -3.11 -0.32 -16.92
N THR A 155 -1.78 -0.36 -17.00
CA THR A 155 -1.02 -0.39 -18.26
C THR A 155 -0.76 -1.79 -18.82
N LEU A 156 -0.93 -2.85 -18.01
CA LEU A 156 -0.70 -4.23 -18.43
C LEU A 156 -1.40 -4.58 -19.75
N ASP A 157 -0.65 -5.17 -20.68
CA ASP A 157 -1.17 -5.69 -21.95
C ASP A 157 -2.04 -6.93 -21.71
N LYS A 158 -3.34 -6.69 -21.58
CA LYS A 158 -4.36 -7.72 -21.33
C LYS A 158 -4.47 -8.75 -22.47
N SER A 159 -3.92 -8.48 -23.66
CA SER A 159 -3.87 -9.47 -24.74
C SER A 159 -2.96 -10.66 -24.44
N GLN A 160 -2.06 -10.49 -23.46
CA GLN A 160 -1.18 -11.54 -22.95
C GLN A 160 -1.90 -12.52 -22.00
N ILE A 161 -3.14 -12.25 -21.58
CA ILE A 161 -3.86 -13.05 -20.58
C ILE A 161 -4.98 -13.86 -21.24
N SER A 162 -4.82 -15.19 -21.22
CA SER A 162 -5.83 -16.11 -21.73
C SER A 162 -6.81 -16.57 -20.66
N ALA A 163 -6.42 -16.50 -19.38
CA ALA A 163 -7.26 -16.87 -18.25
C ALA A 163 -8.58 -16.08 -18.23
N ARG A 164 -9.64 -16.74 -17.76
CA ARG A 164 -10.97 -16.13 -17.55
C ARG A 164 -11.44 -16.22 -16.10
N THR A 165 -10.62 -16.83 -15.25
CA THR A 165 -10.78 -16.87 -13.81
C THR A 165 -9.53 -16.29 -13.19
N MET A 166 -9.69 -15.37 -12.25
CA MET A 166 -8.58 -14.73 -11.53
C MET A 166 -8.74 -14.95 -10.04
N ILE A 167 -7.65 -15.28 -9.37
CA ILE A 167 -7.50 -15.27 -7.92
C ILE A 167 -6.45 -14.21 -7.62
N ASN A 168 -6.91 -13.04 -7.20
CA ASN A 168 -6.04 -12.03 -6.60
C ASN A 168 -5.71 -12.48 -5.16
N LEU A 169 -4.45 -12.33 -4.77
CA LEU A 169 -3.89 -12.80 -3.51
C LEU A 169 -3.57 -11.63 -2.56
N ASP A 170 -4.30 -10.52 -2.71
CA ASP A 170 -4.04 -9.23 -2.07
C ASP A 170 -5.04 -8.89 -0.96
N SER A 171 -5.74 -9.92 -0.47
CA SER A 171 -6.62 -9.79 0.70
C SER A 171 -5.84 -10.17 1.95
N GLU A 172 -5.89 -9.32 2.98
CA GLU A 172 -5.07 -9.48 4.19
C GLU A 172 -5.72 -10.32 5.31
N GLU A 173 -6.99 -10.70 5.17
CA GLU A 173 -7.75 -11.41 6.22
C GLU A 173 -7.99 -12.87 5.82
N GLU A 174 -7.41 -13.79 6.59
CA GLU A 174 -7.56 -15.23 6.38
C GLU A 174 -9.02 -15.68 6.52
N GLY A 175 -9.46 -16.53 5.59
CA GLY A 175 -10.85 -17.03 5.56
C GLY A 175 -11.87 -16.02 5.02
N VAL A 176 -11.43 -14.86 4.55
CA VAL A 176 -12.28 -13.85 3.90
C VAL A 176 -11.90 -13.74 2.42
N ALA A 177 -12.92 -13.82 1.55
CA ALA A 177 -12.75 -13.61 0.12
C ALA A 177 -13.35 -12.26 -0.28
N THR A 178 -12.51 -11.35 -0.77
CA THR A 178 -12.95 -10.07 -1.32
C THR A 178 -13.50 -10.27 -2.73
N VAL A 179 -14.81 -10.07 -2.90
CA VAL A 179 -15.50 -10.27 -4.20
C VAL A 179 -15.73 -8.97 -4.99
N SER A 180 -15.45 -7.82 -4.36
CA SER A 180 -15.61 -6.49 -4.94
C SER A 180 -14.90 -5.45 -4.09
N CYS A 181 -14.41 -4.38 -4.70
CA CYS A 181 -13.85 -3.21 -4.02
C CYS A 181 -14.51 -1.91 -4.52
N ALA A 182 -14.26 -0.81 -3.81
CA ALA A 182 -14.64 0.53 -4.26
C ALA A 182 -13.62 1.05 -5.28
N GLY A 183 -14.06 1.88 -6.24
CA GLY A 183 -13.15 2.67 -7.06
C GLY A 183 -12.59 3.88 -6.29
N GLY A 184 -11.48 4.44 -6.76
CA GLY A 184 -10.85 5.63 -6.19
C GLY A 184 -10.84 6.82 -7.15
N VAL A 185 -10.92 8.04 -6.61
CA VAL A 185 -10.65 9.28 -7.35
C VAL A 185 -10.08 10.33 -6.40
N VAL A 186 -9.00 10.99 -6.82
CA VAL A 186 -8.42 12.12 -6.08
C VAL A 186 -9.07 13.41 -6.58
N VAL A 187 -9.60 14.21 -5.65
CA VAL A 187 -10.22 15.51 -5.95
C VAL A 187 -9.48 16.61 -5.18
N THR A 188 -8.83 17.52 -5.92
CA THR A 188 -8.13 18.67 -5.36
C THR A 188 -8.94 19.94 -5.56
N TYR A 189 -9.27 20.62 -4.46
CA TYR A 189 -9.93 21.93 -4.48
C TYR A 189 -8.96 23.03 -4.07
N THR A 190 -8.72 23.99 -4.96
CA THR A 190 -7.85 25.14 -4.71
C THR A 190 -8.68 26.43 -4.71
N CYS A 191 -8.67 27.13 -3.58
CA CYS A 191 -9.35 28.43 -3.44
C CYS A 191 -8.31 29.56 -3.37
N PRO A 192 -8.31 30.52 -4.31
CA PRO A 192 -7.49 31.72 -4.19
C PRO A 192 -7.92 32.56 -2.98
N ILE A 193 -6.96 32.97 -2.15
CA ILE A 193 -7.22 33.84 -0.99
C ILE A 193 -6.63 35.23 -1.20
N ALA A 194 -7.36 36.25 -0.79
CA ALA A 194 -6.82 37.60 -0.62
C ALA A 194 -6.22 37.72 0.79
N ARG A 195 -4.97 38.15 0.87
CA ARG A 195 -4.31 38.42 2.15
C ARG A 195 -4.30 39.92 2.42
N GLU A 196 -4.61 40.28 3.66
CA GLU A 196 -4.51 41.65 4.15
C GLU A 196 -3.71 41.68 5.46
N HIS A 197 -3.16 42.86 5.77
CA HIS A 197 -2.46 43.06 7.02
C HIS A 197 -3.46 43.42 8.13
N LYS A 198 -3.52 42.60 9.19
CA LYS A 198 -4.29 42.90 10.41
C LYS A 198 -3.39 42.96 11.64
N THR A 199 -3.71 43.87 12.54
CA THR A 199 -3.11 43.96 13.88
C THR A 199 -4.16 43.60 14.90
N GLY A 200 -3.76 42.87 15.94
CA GLY A 200 -4.66 42.48 17.02
C GLY A 200 -4.11 41.34 17.85
N SER A 201 -4.99 40.62 18.54
CA SER A 201 -4.62 39.45 19.34
C SER A 201 -4.90 38.16 18.57
N THR A 202 -4.00 37.19 18.70
CA THR A 202 -4.15 35.89 18.03
C THR A 202 -4.75 34.86 18.97
N LEU A 203 -5.65 34.04 18.41
CA LEU A 203 -6.15 32.82 19.05
C LEU A 203 -5.64 31.63 18.26
N THR A 204 -4.92 30.72 18.92
CA THR A 204 -4.46 29.47 18.33
C THR A 204 -5.38 28.35 18.77
N LEU A 205 -5.94 27.63 17.80
CA LEU A 205 -6.78 26.47 18.02
C LEU A 205 -6.02 25.22 17.59
N ASP A 206 -6.02 24.21 18.45
CA ASP A 206 -5.40 22.91 18.22
C ASP A 206 -6.43 21.81 18.43
N ILE A 207 -6.62 20.98 17.41
CA ILE A 207 -7.29 19.68 17.51
C ILE A 207 -6.22 18.63 17.37
N SER A 208 -6.14 17.76 18.36
CA SER A 208 -5.20 16.63 18.39
C SER A 208 -5.83 15.45 19.13
N GLY A 209 -5.23 14.27 19.02
CA GLY A 209 -5.66 13.08 19.76
C GLY A 209 -6.87 12.34 19.19
N LEU A 210 -7.34 12.67 17.98
CA LEU A 210 -8.37 11.87 17.30
C LEU A 210 -7.79 10.51 16.87
N LEU A 211 -8.69 9.53 16.72
CA LEU A 211 -8.33 8.15 16.41
C LEU A 211 -7.64 8.00 15.03
N GLY A 212 -8.11 8.74 14.02
CA GLY A 212 -7.64 8.58 12.64
C GLY A 212 -8.10 7.27 12.04
N GLY A 213 -7.39 6.75 11.04
CA GLY A 213 -7.74 5.50 10.38
C GLY A 213 -7.59 5.56 8.87
N HIS A 214 -7.82 4.43 8.20
CA HIS A 214 -7.83 4.36 6.75
C HIS A 214 -9.12 4.98 6.19
N SER A 215 -9.02 5.93 5.25
CA SER A 215 -10.19 6.70 4.78
C SER A 215 -11.19 5.89 3.94
N GLY A 216 -10.83 4.68 3.51
CA GLY A 216 -11.73 3.66 2.97
C GLY A 216 -12.28 2.73 4.06
N SER A 217 -11.49 1.72 4.46
CA SER A 217 -11.86 0.68 5.42
C SER A 217 -12.41 1.13 6.78
N ASP A 218 -11.99 2.28 7.32
CA ASP A 218 -12.48 2.79 8.61
C ASP A 218 -13.60 3.84 8.48
N ILE A 219 -14.03 4.20 7.26
CA ILE A 219 -14.96 5.34 7.07
C ILE A 219 -16.33 5.09 7.69
N ASN A 220 -16.77 3.82 7.72
CA ASN A 220 -18.01 3.37 8.33
C ASN A 220 -18.00 3.48 9.86
N LEU A 221 -16.83 3.66 10.49
CA LEU A 221 -16.70 3.81 11.93
C LEU A 221 -16.99 5.24 12.41
N GLU A 222 -17.29 6.16 11.48
CA GLU A 222 -17.69 7.56 11.76
C GLU A 222 -16.68 8.30 12.66
N ARG A 223 -15.39 7.99 12.50
CA ARG A 223 -14.32 8.63 13.28
C ARG A 223 -14.23 10.12 12.94
N GLY A 224 -13.95 10.94 13.95
CA GLY A 224 -13.85 12.40 13.79
C GLY A 224 -12.71 12.79 12.84
N ASN A 225 -12.98 13.80 12.00
CA ASN A 225 -11.99 14.40 11.09
C ASN A 225 -11.58 15.79 11.61
N GLY A 226 -10.29 15.98 11.88
CA GLY A 226 -9.75 17.22 12.45
C GLY A 226 -10.06 18.47 11.63
N ASN A 227 -9.98 18.39 10.29
CA ASN A 227 -10.28 19.54 9.42
C ASN A 227 -11.75 19.92 9.46
N LEU A 228 -12.66 18.94 9.41
CA LEU A 228 -14.11 19.20 9.46
C LEU A 228 -14.53 19.76 10.82
N ILE A 229 -13.97 19.24 11.91
CA ILE A 229 -14.25 19.74 13.26
C ILE A 229 -13.72 21.17 13.42
N MET A 230 -12.48 21.44 13.01
CA MET A 230 -11.90 22.79 13.05
C MET A 230 -12.72 23.79 12.24
N ALA A 231 -13.13 23.42 11.03
CA ALA A 231 -13.97 24.26 10.18
C ALA A 231 -15.30 24.60 10.85
N ARG A 232 -15.95 23.62 11.50
CA ARG A 232 -17.19 23.85 12.26
C ARG A 232 -16.99 24.77 13.47
N ILE A 233 -15.86 24.66 14.17
CA ILE A 233 -15.52 25.56 15.29
C ILE A 233 -15.32 26.99 14.77
N ILE A 234 -14.51 27.16 13.72
CA ILE A 234 -14.23 28.47 13.13
C ILE A 234 -15.51 29.10 12.60
N ASP A 235 -16.39 28.36 11.93
CA ASP A 235 -17.69 28.87 11.46
C ASP A 235 -18.51 29.50 12.60
N ARG A 236 -18.54 28.86 13.78
CA ARG A 236 -19.20 29.42 14.96
C ARG A 236 -18.51 30.66 15.51
N LEU A 237 -17.18 30.69 15.51
CA LEU A 237 -16.39 31.85 15.94
C LEU A 237 -16.56 33.04 14.98
N MET A 238 -16.67 32.78 13.67
CA MET A 238 -16.99 33.80 12.66
C MET A 238 -18.31 34.50 12.97
N VAL A 239 -19.34 33.75 13.36
CA VAL A 239 -20.65 34.31 13.75
C VAL A 239 -20.59 35.09 15.06
N ALA A 240 -19.74 34.69 16.00
CA ALA A 240 -19.67 35.28 17.34
C ALA A 240 -18.89 36.61 17.37
N GLY A 241 -17.78 36.72 16.62
CA GLY A 241 -16.86 37.86 16.75
C GLY A 241 -16.09 38.24 15.49
N GLU A 242 -16.45 37.68 14.33
CA GLU A 242 -15.86 38.00 13.02
C GLU A 242 -14.31 38.06 12.99
N PRO A 243 -13.57 37.09 13.55
CA PRO A 243 -12.12 37.04 13.41
C PRO A 243 -11.69 36.93 11.94
N ALA A 244 -10.44 37.29 11.66
CA ALA A 244 -9.82 36.90 10.39
C ALA A 244 -8.98 35.63 10.57
N ILE A 245 -8.96 34.78 9.55
CA ILE A 245 -8.15 33.56 9.53
C ILE A 245 -6.72 33.92 9.10
N VAL A 246 -5.74 33.58 9.94
CA VAL A 246 -4.30 33.73 9.65
C VAL A 246 -3.77 32.48 8.96
N SER A 247 -4.13 31.30 9.48
CA SER A 247 -3.74 30.00 8.92
C SER A 247 -4.73 28.90 9.31
N PHE A 248 -4.80 27.85 8.48
CA PHE A 248 -5.58 26.64 8.69
C PHE A 248 -4.80 25.48 8.06
N ASN A 249 -4.33 24.53 8.85
CA ASN A 249 -3.54 23.40 8.36
C ASN A 249 -3.92 22.13 9.11
N GLY A 250 -4.16 21.03 8.38
CA GLY A 250 -4.38 19.72 8.97
C GLY A 250 -4.46 18.62 7.93
N GLY A 251 -4.17 17.39 8.35
CA GLY A 251 -4.01 16.24 7.48
C GLY A 251 -2.59 16.07 6.98
N THR A 252 -2.22 14.82 6.68
CA THR A 252 -0.88 14.43 6.20
C THR A 252 -0.93 13.66 4.89
N LYS A 253 -1.99 12.86 4.68
CA LYS A 253 -2.26 12.05 3.50
C LYS A 253 -3.75 12.07 3.18
N ASP A 254 -4.11 11.83 1.93
CA ASP A 254 -5.50 11.75 1.44
C ASP A 254 -6.19 10.42 1.80
N ASN A 255 -5.42 9.32 1.87
CA ASN A 255 -5.91 8.00 2.31
C ASN A 255 -6.04 7.83 3.83
N ALA A 256 -5.82 8.89 4.63
CA ALA A 256 -5.89 8.86 6.09
C ALA A 256 -6.98 9.79 6.64
N ILE A 257 -7.81 9.28 7.55
CA ILE A 257 -8.76 10.10 8.31
C ILE A 257 -7.96 11.07 9.20
N ASN A 258 -8.09 12.37 8.94
CA ASN A 258 -7.27 13.38 9.59
C ASN A 258 -7.47 13.42 11.12
N ARG A 259 -6.36 13.30 11.85
CA ARG A 259 -6.32 13.26 13.31
C ARG A 259 -6.12 14.60 13.99
N GLU A 260 -5.54 15.55 13.27
CA GLU A 260 -5.04 16.79 13.83
C GLU A 260 -5.26 17.98 12.91
N CYS A 261 -5.52 19.14 13.50
CA CYS A 261 -5.70 20.37 12.75
C CYS A 261 -5.32 21.55 13.64
N LYS A 262 -4.54 22.47 13.07
CA LYS A 262 -4.13 23.70 13.73
C LYS A 262 -4.61 24.90 12.91
N ALA A 263 -5.28 25.82 13.59
CA ALA A 263 -5.71 27.08 13.01
C ALA A 263 -5.26 28.25 13.87
N VAL A 264 -5.01 29.38 13.22
CA VAL A 264 -4.70 30.64 13.88
C VAL A 264 -5.67 31.69 13.39
N LEU A 265 -6.34 32.34 14.32
CA LEU A 265 -7.27 33.43 14.09
C LEU A 265 -6.68 34.73 14.65
N VAL A 266 -7.09 35.87 14.10
CA VAL A 266 -6.78 37.20 14.65
C VAL A 266 -8.07 37.98 14.89
N TYR A 267 -8.22 38.47 16.12
CA TYR A 267 -9.28 39.37 16.56
C TYR A 267 -8.74 40.79 16.69
N ALA A 268 -9.64 41.78 16.72
CA ALA A 268 -9.26 43.19 16.84
C ALA A 268 -8.43 43.49 18.09
N ASP A 269 -8.77 42.87 19.23
CA ASP A 269 -8.06 42.99 20.50
C ASP A 269 -8.22 41.72 21.36
N HIS A 270 -7.64 41.74 22.56
CA HIS A 270 -7.65 40.60 23.48
C HIS A 270 -9.04 40.34 24.07
N ALA A 271 -9.82 41.39 24.36
CA ALA A 271 -11.15 41.25 24.94
C ALA A 271 -12.12 40.57 23.96
N ALA A 272 -12.02 40.90 22.68
CA ALA A 272 -12.77 40.24 21.61
C ALA A 272 -12.35 38.77 21.39
N ALA A 273 -11.10 38.40 21.71
CA ALA A 273 -10.63 37.02 21.62
C ALA A 273 -11.04 36.15 22.82
N GLU A 274 -11.28 36.77 23.99
CA GLU A 274 -11.68 36.08 25.24
C GLU A 274 -13.19 35.84 25.33
N ALA A 275 -13.99 36.72 24.72
CA ALA A 275 -15.47 36.68 24.73
C ALA A 275 -16.05 35.53 23.88
#